data_AF-Q8R7G2-F1
#
_entry.id   AF-Q8R7G2-F1
#
_cell.length_a   1.000
_cell.length_b   1.000
_cell.length_c   1.000
_cell.angle_alpha   90.00
_cell.angle_beta   90.00
_cell.angle_gamma   90.00
#
_symmetry.space_group_name_H-M   'P 1'
#
loop_
_entity.id
_entity.type
_entity.pdbx_description
1 polymer ?
#
loop_
_entity_poly.entity_id
_entity_poly.type
_entity_poly.pdbx_seq_one_letter_code
_entity_poly.pdbx_strand_id
1 'polypeptide(L)'
;MEDKRFVQKGTKPHNVSIENREKMSITGVVNVISFDEESVIVETEMGILTVRGQGLHINKLNLDEGQVSLDGEIINLNYSEKGGLVSKSGGFISRMFR
;
A
#
# COMPACT_ATOMS: atom_id res chain seq x y z
N MET A 1 3.14 26.77 -10.02
CA MET A 1 2.32 25.67 -9.49
C MET A 1 3.12 25.09 -8.34
N GLU A 2 2.69 25.35 -7.12
CA GLU A 2 3.43 24.99 -5.90
C GLU A 2 3.39 23.47 -5.72
N ASP A 3 4.56 22.85 -5.71
CA ASP A 3 4.74 21.48 -5.24
C ASP A 3 4.30 21.42 -3.78
N LYS A 4 3.09 20.89 -3.55
CA LYS A 4 2.64 20.51 -2.21
C LYS A 4 3.54 19.38 -1.72
N ARG A 5 4.68 19.74 -1.13
CA ARG A 5 5.47 18.84 -0.30
C ARG A 5 4.56 18.41 0.85
N PHE A 6 4.11 17.16 0.79
CA PHE A 6 3.45 16.48 1.89
C PHE A 6 4.45 16.36 3.04
N VAL A 7 4.52 17.39 3.88
CA VAL A 7 5.23 17.31 5.16
C VAL A 7 4.30 16.57 6.11
N GLN A 8 4.45 15.25 6.20
CA GLN A 8 3.73 14.45 7.20
C GLN A 8 4.38 14.59 8.57
N LYS A 9 3.50 14.82 9.54
CA LYS A 9 3.73 15.20 10.92
C LYS A 9 4.16 13.96 11.71
N GLY A 10 5.44 13.84 12.06
CA GLY A 10 5.94 12.87 13.05
C GLY A 10 5.57 11.40 12.82
N THR A 11 5.44 10.96 11.57
CA THR A 11 5.08 9.59 11.18
C THR A 11 6.28 8.66 11.30
N LYS A 12 6.07 7.43 11.79
CA LYS A 12 7.12 6.40 11.75
C LYS A 12 7.55 6.23 10.28
N PRO A 13 8.85 6.02 10.00
CA PRO A 13 9.29 5.86 8.63
C PRO A 13 8.58 4.66 7.99
N HIS A 14 7.88 4.93 6.87
CA HIS A 14 7.28 3.91 6.04
C HIS A 14 8.30 3.45 5.00
N ASN A 15 8.65 2.18 5.03
CA ASN A 15 9.58 1.54 4.12
C ASN A 15 8.92 0.27 3.58
N VAL A 16 9.06 0.04 2.27
CA VAL A 16 8.71 -1.21 1.61
C VAL A 16 9.97 -1.75 0.96
N SER A 17 10.46 -2.87 1.48
CA SER A 17 11.58 -3.61 0.89
C SER A 17 11.06 -4.86 0.19
N ILE A 18 11.62 -5.16 -0.98
CA ILE A 18 11.30 -6.35 -1.76
C ILE A 18 12.60 -7.02 -2.17
N GLU A 19 12.72 -8.32 -1.88
CA GLU A 19 13.86 -9.14 -2.26
C GLU A 19 13.38 -10.22 -3.22
N ASN A 20 14.02 -10.30 -4.38
CA ASN A 20 13.76 -11.29 -5.44
C ASN A 20 12.29 -11.40 -5.91
N ARG A 21 11.44 -10.39 -5.65
CA ARG A 21 9.97 -10.48 -5.81
C ARG A 21 9.33 -11.65 -5.04
N GLU A 22 10.01 -12.19 -4.04
CA GLU A 22 9.56 -13.33 -3.23
C GLU A 22 9.35 -12.96 -1.76
N LYS A 23 10.14 -12.02 -1.24
CA LYS A 23 10.04 -11.57 0.15
C LYS A 23 9.78 -10.08 0.17
N MET A 24 8.83 -9.67 1.00
CA MET A 24 8.51 -8.27 1.19
C MET A 24 8.41 -7.94 2.67
N SER A 25 8.90 -6.77 3.04
CA SER A 25 8.77 -6.22 4.39
C SER A 25 8.28 -4.77 4.31
N ILE A 26 7.24 -4.48 5.07
CA ILE A 26 6.52 -3.20 5.11
C ILE A 26 6.58 -2.68 6.54
N THR A 27 7.02 -1.44 6.73
CA THR A 27 6.97 -0.74 8.02
C THR A 27 5.88 0.33 8.03
N GLY A 28 5.51 0.88 9.19
CA GLY A 28 4.43 1.87 9.29
C GLY A 28 3.04 1.29 8.98
N VAL A 29 2.85 -0.02 9.14
CA VAL A 29 1.54 -0.68 9.07
C VAL A 29 0.75 -0.38 10.34
N VAL A 30 -0.47 0.11 10.18
CA VAL A 30 -1.41 0.39 11.25
C VAL A 30 -2.33 -0.80 11.48
N ASN A 31 -2.80 -1.43 10.40
CA ASN A 31 -3.73 -2.56 10.48
C ASN A 31 -3.64 -3.45 9.23
N VAL A 32 -4.07 -4.71 9.35
CA VAL A 32 -4.28 -5.62 8.21
C VAL A 32 -5.77 -5.72 7.97
N ILE A 33 -6.23 -5.35 6.77
CA ILE A 33 -7.64 -5.33 6.41
C ILE A 33 -8.08 -6.70 5.89
N SER A 34 -7.27 -7.30 5.00
CA SER A 34 -7.54 -8.61 4.40
C SER A 34 -6.21 -9.26 4.01
N PHE A 35 -6.16 -10.58 4.10
CA PHE A 35 -5.04 -11.35 3.55
C PHE A 35 -5.54 -12.71 3.07
N ASP A 36 -5.02 -13.12 1.92
CA ASP A 36 -5.21 -14.43 1.32
C ASP A 36 -3.97 -14.75 0.45
N GLU A 37 -4.00 -15.89 -0.26
CA GLU A 37 -2.87 -16.36 -1.07
C GLU A 37 -2.64 -15.53 -2.35
N GLU A 38 -3.61 -14.71 -2.78
CA GLU A 38 -3.54 -13.91 -4.00
C GLU A 38 -3.37 -12.41 -3.70
N SER A 39 -3.80 -11.95 -2.53
CA SER A 39 -3.83 -10.54 -2.16
C SER A 39 -3.66 -10.28 -0.66
N VAL A 40 -2.94 -9.21 -0.34
CA VAL A 40 -2.78 -8.69 1.02
C VAL A 40 -3.09 -7.19 1.02
N ILE A 41 -4.03 -6.77 1.86
CA ILE A 41 -4.46 -5.39 1.98
C ILE A 41 -4.11 -4.90 3.39
N VAL A 42 -3.21 -3.92 3.48
CA VAL A 42 -2.77 -3.33 4.74
C VAL A 42 -3.07 -1.84 4.77
N GLU A 43 -3.51 -1.35 5.93
CA GLU A 43 -3.60 0.07 6.22
C GLU A 43 -2.26 0.55 6.77
N THR A 44 -1.69 1.59 6.19
CA THR A 44 -0.45 2.24 6.62
C THR A 44 -0.73 3.67 7.06
N GLU A 45 0.24 4.35 7.67
CA GLU A 45 0.13 5.80 7.95
C GLU A 45 -0.01 6.64 6.66
N MET A 46 0.42 6.11 5.51
CA MET A 46 0.41 6.80 4.22
C MET A 46 -0.77 6.43 3.29
N GLY A 47 -1.68 5.55 3.71
CA GLY A 47 -2.80 5.11 2.87
C GLY A 47 -3.14 3.64 3.06
N ILE A 48 -3.86 3.07 2.11
CA ILE A 48 -4.06 1.62 2.02
C ILE A 48 -3.11 1.07 0.96
N LEU A 49 -2.29 0.08 1.33
CA LEU A 49 -1.41 -0.64 0.44
C LEU A 49 -2.04 -2.00 0.12
N THR A 50 -2.33 -2.22 -1.16
CA THR A 50 -2.77 -3.51 -1.70
C THR A 50 -1.60 -4.17 -2.41
N VAL A 51 -1.21 -5.34 -1.93
CA VAL A 51 -0.23 -6.23 -2.55
C VAL A 51 -1.01 -7.34 -3.26
N ARG A 52 -0.68 -7.63 -4.51
CA ARG A 52 -1.24 -8.78 -5.24
C ARG A 52 -0.12 -9.67 -5.76
N GLY A 53 -0.37 -10.96 -5.78
CA GLY A 53 0.63 -11.96 -6.03
C GLY A 53 0.08 -13.37 -6.12
N GLN A 54 0.96 -14.34 -5.93
CA GLN A 54 0.62 -15.76 -5.85
C GLN A 54 1.34 -16.39 -4.65
N GLY A 55 0.65 -17.27 -3.92
CA GLY A 55 1.19 -17.92 -2.74
C GLY A 55 1.60 -16.94 -1.66
N LEU A 56 0.89 -15.81 -1.55
CA LEU A 56 1.18 -14.79 -0.54
C LEU A 56 0.91 -15.34 0.87
N HIS A 57 1.90 -15.19 1.74
CA HIS A 57 1.84 -15.66 3.11
C HIS A 57 2.47 -14.65 4.06
N ILE A 58 1.75 -14.29 5.12
CA ILE A 58 2.29 -13.39 6.15
C ILE A 58 3.22 -14.20 7.06
N ASN A 59 4.52 -13.95 6.96
CA ASN A 59 5.56 -14.60 7.76
C ASN A 59 5.65 -13.95 9.17
N LYS A 60 5.58 -12.61 9.24
CA LYS A 60 5.62 -11.86 10.51
C LYS A 60 4.61 -10.72 10.50
N LEU A 61 3.83 -10.60 11.58
CA LEU A 61 2.90 -9.51 11.82
C LEU A 61 3.15 -8.92 13.21
N ASN A 62 3.66 -7.68 13.27
CA ASN A 62 3.82 -6.93 14.51
C ASN A 62 3.20 -5.54 14.35
N LEU A 63 1.96 -5.37 14.79
CA LEU A 63 1.24 -4.11 14.68
C LEU A 63 1.75 -3.04 15.67
N ASP A 64 2.34 -3.44 16.81
CA ASP A 64 2.91 -2.49 17.79
C ASP A 64 4.16 -1.78 17.23
N GLU A 65 5.03 -2.55 16.57
CA GLU A 65 6.18 -2.03 15.82
C GLU A 65 5.77 -1.46 14.45
N GLY A 66 4.56 -1.79 13.99
CA GLY A 66 4.03 -1.43 12.68
C GLY A 66 4.75 -2.11 11.53
N GLN A 67 5.12 -3.39 11.68
CA GLN A 67 5.87 -4.16 10.70
C GLN A 67 5.09 -5.38 10.22
N VAL A 68 5.10 -5.60 8.91
CA VAL A 68 4.57 -6.80 8.26
C VAL A 68 5.63 -7.36 7.31
N SER A 69 5.91 -8.65 7.41
CA SER A 69 6.72 -9.38 6.45
C SER A 69 5.88 -10.46 5.80
N LEU A 70 5.96 -10.56 4.48
CA LEU A 70 5.23 -11.52 3.67
C LEU A 70 6.15 -12.17 2.64
N ASP A 71 5.90 -13.44 2.39
CA ASP A 71 6.57 -14.25 1.37
C ASP A 71 5.56 -14.62 0.27
N GLY A 72 6.04 -14.84 -0.95
CA GLY A 72 5.22 -15.18 -2.12
C GLY A 72 5.57 -14.32 -3.34
N GLU A 73 5.06 -14.68 -4.52
CA GLU A 73 5.40 -13.96 -5.74
C GLU A 73 4.63 -12.64 -5.81
N ILE A 74 5.35 -11.51 -5.72
CA ILE A 74 4.74 -10.18 -5.75
C ILE A 74 4.59 -9.70 -7.19
N ILE A 75 3.35 -9.49 -7.65
CA ILE A 75 3.04 -9.06 -9.02
C ILE A 75 2.67 -7.57 -9.06
N ASN A 76 1.93 -7.07 -8.08
CA ASN A 76 1.45 -5.70 -8.07
C ASN A 76 1.46 -5.09 -6.67
N LEU A 77 1.75 -3.79 -6.61
CA LEU A 77 1.70 -2.95 -5.42
C LEU A 77 0.92 -1.69 -5.75
N ASN A 78 -0.16 -1.45 -5.02
CA ASN A 78 -1.00 -0.29 -5.23
C ASN A 78 -1.25 0.44 -3.91
N TYR A 79 -0.89 1.72 -3.87
CA TYR A 79 -1.33 2.62 -2.81
C TYR A 79 -2.62 3.31 -3.22
N SER A 80 -3.56 3.39 -2.28
CA SER A 80 -4.77 4.18 -2.40
C SER A 80 -4.90 5.11 -1.20
N GLU A 81 -5.46 6.30 -1.41
CA GLU A 81 -5.72 7.25 -0.32
C GLU A 81 -6.73 6.64 0.66
N LYS A 82 -6.66 7.02 1.96
CA LYS A 82 -7.61 6.58 3.01
C LYS A 82 -9.10 6.96 2.76
N GLY A 83 -9.46 7.44 1.57
CA GLY A 83 -10.83 7.74 1.13
C GLY A 83 -11.17 7.25 -0.29
N GLY A 84 -10.32 6.43 -0.93
CA GLY A 84 -10.41 6.09 -2.36
C GLY A 84 -11.51 5.11 -2.78
N LEU A 85 -12.31 4.56 -1.86
CA LEU A 85 -13.49 3.76 -2.20
C LEU A 85 -14.68 4.61 -2.68
N VAL A 86 -14.58 5.94 -2.65
CA VAL A 86 -15.57 6.82 -3.29
C VAL A 86 -15.09 7.16 -4.70
N SER A 87 -15.59 6.39 -5.66
CA SER A 87 -15.53 6.66 -7.09
C SER A 87 -15.91 8.10 -7.43
N LYS A 88 -14.92 8.99 -7.59
CA LYS A 88 -15.09 10.22 -8.36
C LYS A 88 -15.00 9.90 -9.86
N SER A 89 -16.03 9.22 -10.33
CA SER A 89 -16.51 9.33 -11.70
C SER A 89 -16.81 10.81 -11.97
N GLY A 90 -16.00 11.47 -12.80
CA GLY A 90 -16.37 12.74 -13.42
C GLY A 90 -15.24 13.77 -13.47
N GLY A 91 -14.74 14.06 -14.68
CA GLY A 91 -14.25 15.42 -14.95
C GLY A 91 -13.06 15.63 -15.89
N PHE A 92 -12.33 14.60 -16.33
CA PHE A 92 -11.02 14.83 -16.97
C PHE A 92 -10.85 14.36 -18.44
N ILE A 93 -11.93 14.22 -19.21
CA ILE A 93 -11.83 13.86 -20.65
C ILE A 93 -12.33 14.98 -21.60
N SER A 94 -12.84 16.12 -21.10
CA SER A 94 -13.49 17.13 -21.96
C SER A 94 -12.54 18.09 -22.72
N ARG A 95 -11.22 17.87 -22.78
CA ARG A 95 -10.31 18.91 -23.34
C ARG A 95 -9.25 18.43 -24.34
N MET A 96 -9.37 17.23 -24.90
CA MET A 96 -8.51 16.76 -26.02
C MET A 96 -9.27 16.40 -27.30
N PHE A 97 -10.30 17.18 -27.64
CA PHE A 97 -10.81 17.24 -29.01
C PHE A 97 -10.83 18.69 -29.49
N ARG A 98 -9.67 19.13 -29.97
CA ARG A 98 -9.50 20.11 -31.06
C ARG A 98 -8.19 19.80 -31.77
#